data_AF-A0A9D1LIS0-F1
#
_entry.id   AF-A0A9D1LIS0-F1
#
_cell.length_a   1.000
_cell.length_b   1.000
_cell.length_c   1.000
_cell.angle_alpha   90.00
_cell.angle_beta   90.00
_cell.angle_gamma   90.00
#
_symmetry.space_group_name_H-M   'P 1'
#
loop_
_entity.id
_entity.type
_entity.pdbx_description
1 polymer ?
#
loop_
_entity_poly.entity_id
_entity_poly.type
_entity_poly.pdbx_seq_one_letter_code
_entity_poly.pdbx_strand_id
1 'polypeptide(L)' 'MFELFNDKITYKENNEVIGYVLFSKKDDKTISIDKVFVRDDKRGMGIGSKMLEYTYNYFSNKNIKIIYECSYSKKWSKK' A
#
# COMPACT_ATOMS: atom_id res chain seq x y z
N MET A 1 10.54 4.31 -7.46
CA MET A 1 10.15 3.02 -8.07
C MET A 1 9.36 2.19 -7.06
N PHE A 2 8.36 1.45 -7.53
CA PHE A 2 7.62 0.49 -6.71
C PHE A 2 8.17 -0.92 -6.91
N GLU A 3 8.29 -1.67 -5.83
CA GLU A 3 8.74 -3.06 -5.85
C GLU A 3 7.79 -3.92 -5.02
N LEU A 4 7.34 -5.04 -5.59
CA LEU A 4 6.55 -6.03 -4.87
C LEU A 4 7.46 -7.15 -4.39
N PHE A 5 7.38 -7.47 -3.10
CA PHE A 5 8.08 -8.60 -2.50
C PHE A 5 7.13 -9.32 -1.54
N ASN A 6 6.75 -10.56 -1.87
CA ASN A 6 5.79 -11.38 -1.14
C ASN A 6 4.49 -10.64 -0.78
N ASP A 7 4.39 -10.21 0.48
CA ASP A 7 3.26 -9.58 1.18
C ASP A 7 3.47 -8.06 1.37
N LYS A 8 4.44 -7.48 0.63
CA LYS A 8 4.86 -6.08 0.79
C LYS A 8 5.09 -5.38 -0.54
N ILE A 9 4.49 -4.19 -0.69
CA ILE A 9 4.84 -3.24 -1.76
C ILE A 9 5.72 -2.14 -1.15
N THR A 10 6.91 -1.97 -1.68
CA THR A 10 7.89 -0.97 -1.22
C THR A 10 8.00 0.16 -2.23
N TYR A 11 8.04 1.41 -1.75
CA TYR A 11 8.35 2.59 -2.55
C TYR A 11 9.77 3.05 -2.26
N LYS A 12 10.58 3.15 -3.32
CA LYS A 12 11.98 3.61 -3.26
C LYS A 12 12.18 4.89 -4.06
N GLU A 13 13.04 5.78 -3.59
CA GLU A 13 13.56 6.94 -4.33
C GLU A 13 15.07 7.00 -4.12
N ASN A 14 15.85 7.21 -5.20
CA ASN A 14 17.32 7.27 -5.13
C ASN A 14 17.96 6.07 -4.39
N ASN A 15 17.46 4.85 -4.64
CA ASN A 15 17.82 3.62 -3.93
C ASN A 15 17.50 3.56 -2.42
N GLU A 16 16.85 4.58 -1.86
CA GLU A 16 16.40 4.58 -0.47
C GLU A 16 14.96 4.11 -0.36
N VAL A 17 14.65 3.33 0.69
CA VAL A 17 13.26 2.97 1.02
C VAL A 17 12.58 4.15 1.70
N ILE A 18 11.55 4.67 1.03
CA ILE A 18 10.77 5.82 1.51
C ILE A 18 9.51 5.36 2.25
N GLY A 19 8.97 4.20 1.90
CA GLY A 19 7.80 3.66 2.55
C GLY A 19 7.44 2.27 2.04
N TYR A 20 6.47 1.65 2.70
CA TYR A 20 5.92 0.38 2.28
C TYR A 20 4.46 0.21 2.70
N VAL A 21 3.78 -0.69 1.99
CA VAL A 21 2.46 -1.20 2.31
C VAL A 21 2.60 -2.70 2.57
N LEU A 22 2.22 -3.14 3.77
CA LEU A 22 2.07 -4.55 4.11
C LEU A 22 0.62 -4.97 3.86
N PHE A 23 0.44 -6.12 3.23
CA PHE A 23 -0.86 -6.71 2.98
C PHE A 23 -0.84 -8.22 3.17
N SER A 24 -1.93 -8.77 3.70
CA SER A 24 -2.10 -10.21 3.87
C SER A 24 -3.13 -10.75 2.88
N LYS A 25 -2.87 -11.92 2.30
CA LYS A 25 -3.88 -12.64 1.51
C LYS A 25 -4.91 -13.23 2.47
N LYS A 26 -6.19 -12.92 2.27
CA LYS A 26 -7.31 -13.50 3.04
C LYS A 26 -7.89 -14.72 2.31
N ASP A 27 -7.99 -14.62 0.98
CA ASP A 27 -8.40 -15.70 0.09
C ASP A 27 -7.85 -15.44 -1.33
N ASP A 28 -8.19 -16.30 -2.30
CA ASP A 28 -7.69 -16.19 -3.69
C ASP A 28 -8.08 -14.91 -4.42
N LYS A 29 -9.13 -14.23 -3.96
CA LYS A 29 -9.67 -13.01 -4.58
C LYS A 29 -9.68 -11.83 -3.61
N THR A 30 -9.06 -11.95 -2.44
CA THR A 30 -9.10 -10.90 -1.42
C THR A 30 -7.77 -10.75 -0.68
N ILE A 31 -7.30 -9.51 -0.59
CA ILE A 31 -6.20 -9.11 0.29
C ILE A 31 -6.68 -8.10 1.35
N SER A 32 -5.92 -7.97 2.43
CA SER A 32 -6.10 -6.97 3.48
C SER A 32 -4.87 -6.08 3.56
N ILE A 33 -5.05 -4.76 3.61
CA ILE A 33 -3.98 -3.80 3.90
C ILE A 33 -3.83 -3.63 5.40
N ASP A 34 -2.78 -4.22 5.93
CA ASP A 34 -2.53 -4.33 7.37
C ASP A 34 -1.77 -3.12 7.89
N LYS A 35 -0.80 -2.61 7.12
CA LYS A 35 0.02 -1.46 7.53
C LYS A 35 0.47 -0.63 6.34
N VAL A 36 0.43 0.69 6.53
CA VAL A 36 1.08 1.66 5.64
C VAL A 36 2.13 2.38 6.46
N PHE A 37 3.37 2.37 6.01
CA PHE A 37 4.48 3.05 6.64
C PHE A 37 5.14 4.01 5.66
N VAL A 38 5.40 5.23 6.12
CA VAL A 38 6.18 6.24 5.40
C VAL A 38 7.26 6.73 6.35
N ARG A 39 8.49 6.84 5.85
CA ARG A 39 9.65 7.39 6.56
C ARG A 39 9.32 8.80 7.07
N ASP A 40 9.70 9.09 8.31
CA ASP A 40 9.20 10.27 9.03
C ASP A 40 9.51 11.59 8.32
N ASP A 41 10.71 11.70 7.75
CA ASP A 41 11.21 12.86 6.98
C ASP A 41 10.48 13.07 5.62
N LYS A 42 9.66 12.11 5.21
CA LYS A 42 8.91 12.11 3.94
C LYS A 42 7.40 12.11 4.14
N ARG A 43 6.92 12.24 5.39
CA ARG A 43 5.48 12.35 5.70
C ARG A 43 4.94 13.71 5.27
N GLY A 44 3.61 13.79 5.09
CA GLY A 44 2.93 15.01 4.64
C GLY A 44 3.01 15.29 3.14
N MET A 45 3.84 14.55 2.38
CA MET A 45 4.03 14.74 0.94
C MET A 45 3.08 13.90 0.06
N GLY A 46 2.00 13.35 0.62
CA GLY A 46 1.05 12.51 -0.13
C GLY A 46 1.56 11.10 -0.51
N ILE A 47 2.76 10.71 -0.09
CA ILE A 47 3.38 9.42 -0.46
C ILE A 47 2.52 8.22 -0.03
N GLY A 48 1.95 8.25 1.18
CA GLY A 48 1.05 7.19 1.64
C GLY A 48 -0.15 6.96 0.70
N SER A 49 -0.74 8.05 0.19
CA SER A 49 -1.83 7.99 -0.79
C SER A 49 -1.35 7.38 -2.10
N LYS A 50 -0.18 7.81 -2.61
CA LYS A 50 0.42 7.29 -3.84
C LYS A 50 0.70 5.79 -3.75
N MET A 51 1.18 5.31 -2.59
CA MET A 51 1.42 3.88 -2.38
C MET A 51 0.12 3.08 -2.30
N LEU A 52 -0.91 3.62 -1.63
CA LEU A 52 -2.23 2.98 -1.57
C LEU A 52 -2.89 2.92 -2.95
N GLU A 53 -2.80 3.99 -3.75
CA GLU A 53 -3.32 4.04 -5.11
C GLU A 53 -2.62 3.00 -6.01
N TYR A 54 -1.28 2.93 -5.94
CA TYR A 54 -0.53 1.91 -6.66
C TYR A 54 -0.94 0.49 -6.24
N THR A 55 -1.06 0.26 -4.92
CA THR A 55 -1.51 -1.02 -4.36
C THR A 55 -2.91 -1.36 -4.87
N TYR A 56 -3.82 -0.40 -4.84
CA TYR A 56 -5.19 -0.55 -5.31
C TYR A 56 -5.22 -0.96 -6.79
N ASN A 57 -4.54 -0.20 -7.64
CA ASN A 57 -4.49 -0.47 -9.07
C ASN A 57 -3.86 -1.84 -9.37
N TYR A 58 -2.79 -2.20 -8.66
CA TYR A 58 -2.11 -3.48 -8.84
C TYR A 58 -3.03 -4.69 -8.60
N PHE A 59 -3.81 -4.68 -7.52
CA PHE A 59 -4.71 -5.79 -7.18
C PHE A 59 -6.05 -5.71 -7.93
N SER A 60 -6.57 -4.51 -8.16
CA SER A 60 -7.81 -4.31 -8.93
C SER A 60 -7.68 -4.79 -10.37
N ASN A 61 -6.54 -4.52 -11.03
CA ASN A 61 -6.24 -5.06 -12.37
C ASN A 61 -6.19 -6.59 -12.42
N LYS A 62 -6.05 -7.26 -11.27
CA LYS A 62 -6.07 -8.72 -11.14
C LYS A 62 -7.42 -9.26 -10.67
N ASN A 63 -8.46 -8.41 -10.59
CA ASN A 63 -9.75 -8.73 -10.02
C ASN A 63 -9.67 -9.21 -8.55
N ILE A 64 -8.68 -8.71 -7.80
CA ILE A 64 -8.49 -8.99 -6.37
C ILE A 64 -9.08 -7.82 -5.58
N LYS A 65 -10.00 -8.13 -4.65
CA LYS A 65 -10.61 -7.20 -3.72
C LYS A 65 -9.63 -6.82 -2.61
N ILE A 66 -9.79 -5.61 -2.10
CA ILE A 66 -8.92 -5.06 -1.05
C ILE A 66 -9.76 -4.66 0.15
N ILE A 67 -9.40 -5.20 1.30
CA ILE A 67 -9.93 -4.82 2.61
C ILE A 67 -8.96 -3.83 3.25
N TYR A 68 -9.50 -2.70 3.72
CA TYR A 68 -8.72 -1.68 4.41
C TYR A 68 -8.86 -1.91 5.92
N GLU A 69 -7.85 -2.49 6.58
CA GLU A 69 -7.93 -2.78 8.02
C GLU A 69 -7.37 -1.65 8.90
N CYS A 70 -6.27 -1.00 8.49
CA CYS A 70 -5.66 0.08 9.27
C CYS A 70 -6.41 1.42 9.17
N SER A 71 -6.31 2.24 10.23
CA SER A 71 -7.02 3.52 10.33
C SER A 71 -6.71 4.47 9.17
N TYR A 72 -5.45 4.49 8.71
CA TYR A 72 -5.02 5.30 7.58
C TYR A 72 -5.67 4.85 6.26
N SER A 73 -5.63 3.55 5.96
CA SER A 73 -6.15 3.01 4.71
C SER A 73 -7.67 3.07 4.65
N LYS A 74 -8.36 2.88 5.79
CA LYS A 74 -9.81 3.12 5.93
C LYS A 74 -10.20 4.57 5.67
N LYS A 75 -9.40 5.53 6.14
CA LYS A 75 -9.67 6.95 5.88
C LYS A 75 -9.45 7.28 4.41
N TRP A 76 -8.40 6.72 3.82
CA TRP A 76 -8.07 6.91 2.41
C TRP A 76 -9.15 6.33 1.49
N SER A 77 -9.70 5.16 1.78
CA SER A 77 -10.72 4.49 0.94
C SER A 77 -12.09 5.16 0.92
N LYS A 78 -12.34 6.12 1.83
CA LYS A 78 -13.60 6.89 1.91
C LYS A 78 -13.51 8.24 1.19
N LYS A 79 -12.35 8.53 0.61
CA LYS A 79 -12.07 9.76 -0.13
C LYS A 79 -12.63 9.65 -1.54
#